data_AF-A0A8T6IVZ5-F1
#
_entry.id   AF-A0A8T6IVZ5-F1
#
_cell.length_a   1.000
_cell.length_b   1.000
_cell.length_c   1.000
_cell.angle_alpha   90.00
_cell.angle_beta   90.00
_cell.angle_gamma   90.00
#
_symmetry.space_group_name_H-M   'P 1'
#
loop_
_entity.id
_entity.type
_entity.pdbx_description
1 polymer ?
#
loop_
_entity_poly.entity_id
_entity_poly.type
_entity_poly.pdbx_seq_one_letter_code
_entity_poly.pdbx_strand_id
1 'polypeptide(L)' 'MTTLRVMDTEERAVSKRQLGLLLALVGIVGFVAVLLIDVVNVGRQGGIGPAQRLALALMAATAILGLTLISRGDAPA' A
#
# COMPACT_ATOMS: atom_id res chain seq x y z
N MET A 1 -12.49 -37.23 5.98
CA MET A 1 -11.31 -36.72 5.24
C MET A 1 -11.62 -35.32 4.71
N THR A 2 -11.96 -34.38 5.61
CA THR A 2 -12.49 -33.04 5.24
C THR A 2 -12.01 -31.94 6.19
N THR A 3 -11.50 -32.30 7.36
CA THR A 3 -10.97 -31.39 8.39
C THR A 3 -9.53 -30.94 8.14
N LEU A 4 -8.71 -31.74 7.45
CA LEU A 4 -7.30 -31.40 7.16
C LEU A 4 -7.16 -30.17 6.24
N ARG A 5 -8.10 -29.97 5.31
CA ARG A 5 -8.01 -28.90 4.30
C ARG A 5 -8.29 -27.50 4.86
N VAL A 6 -8.99 -27.41 5.99
CA VAL A 6 -9.31 -26.12 6.63
C VAL A 6 -8.14 -25.62 7.47
N MET A 7 -7.40 -26.52 8.15
CA MET A 7 -6.21 -26.15 8.93
C MET A 7 -5.10 -25.53 8.08
N ASP A 8 -4.89 -26.00 6.85
CA ASP A 8 -3.82 -25.50 5.97
C ASP A 8 -4.03 -24.06 5.50
N THR A 9 -5.28 -23.57 5.48
CA THR A 9 -5.61 -22.26 4.90
C THR A 9 -5.32 -21.13 5.88
N GLU A 10 -5.65 -21.32 7.16
CA GLU A 10 -5.42 -20.32 8.22
C GLU A 10 -3.93 -20.18 8.56
N GLU A 11 -3.17 -21.28 8.51
CA GLU A 11 -1.74 -21.29 8.87
C GLU A 11 -0.86 -20.55 7.85
N ARG A 12 -1.37 -20.29 6.64
CA ARG A 12 -0.68 -19.56 5.55
C ARG A 12 -1.35 -18.25 5.15
N ALA A 13 -2.46 -17.87 5.77
CA ALA A 13 -3.19 -16.67 5.39
C ALA A 13 -2.44 -15.41 5.86
N VAL A 14 -2.22 -14.47 4.93
CA VAL A 14 -1.72 -13.14 5.29
C VAL A 14 -2.81 -12.46 6.12
N SER A 15 -2.47 -11.96 7.31
CA SER A 15 -3.43 -11.21 8.12
C SER A 15 -3.80 -9.88 7.47
N LYS A 16 -5.04 -9.41 7.69
CA LYS A 16 -5.47 -8.06 7.28
C LYS A 16 -4.53 -6.97 7.82
N ARG A 17 -3.94 -7.18 9.00
CA ARG A 17 -2.90 -6.32 9.57
C ARG A 17 -1.61 -6.32 8.73
N GLN A 18 -1.09 -7.48 8.32
CA GLN A 18 0.10 -7.57 7.47
C GLN A 18 -0.15 -6.95 6.08
N LEU A 19 -1.30 -7.23 5.47
CA LEU A 19 -1.71 -6.61 4.22
C LEU A 19 -1.85 -5.09 4.38
N GLY A 20 -2.48 -4.65 5.46
CA GLY A 20 -2.63 -3.24 5.78
C GLY A 20 -1.29 -2.52 5.95
N LEU A 21 -0.34 -3.13 6.66
CA LEU A 21 1.03 -2.63 6.80
C LEU A 21 1.73 -2.54 5.44
N LEU A 22 1.60 -3.57 4.60
CA LEU A 22 2.21 -3.57 3.26
C LEU A 22 1.66 -2.42 2.40
N LEU A 23 0.33 -2.27 2.34
CA LEU A 23 -0.30 -1.19 1.57
C LEU A 23 0.05 0.19 2.13
N ALA A 24 0.07 0.35 3.46
CA ALA A 24 0.46 1.59 4.10
C ALA A 24 1.91 1.97 3.75
N LEU A 25 2.84 1.01 3.86
CA LEU A 25 4.25 1.21 3.50
C LEU A 25 4.43 1.55 2.02
N VAL A 26 3.82 0.79 1.11
CA VAL A 26 3.91 1.03 -0.33
C VAL A 26 3.35 2.41 -0.69
N GLY A 27 2.18 2.77 -0.13
CA GLY A 27 1.57 4.07 -0.37
C GLY A 27 2.43 5.22 0.15
N ILE A 28 2.95 5.14 1.37
CA ILE A 28 3.81 6.19 1.95
C ILE A 28 5.12 6.31 1.18
N VAL A 29 5.83 5.19 0.96
CA VAL A 29 7.12 5.18 0.26
C VAL A 29 6.95 5.66 -1.18
N GLY A 30 5.91 5.18 -1.88
CA GLY A 30 5.60 5.62 -3.25
C GLY A 30 5.26 7.10 -3.32
N PHE A 31 4.49 7.63 -2.38
CA PHE A 31 4.17 9.05 -2.31
C PHE A 31 5.43 9.91 -2.15
N VAL A 32 6.29 9.55 -1.20
CA VAL A 32 7.58 10.23 -0.97
C VAL A 32 8.48 10.12 -2.21
N ALA A 33 8.56 8.95 -2.84
CA ALA A 33 9.35 8.76 -4.05
C ALA A 33 8.89 9.67 -5.20
N VAL A 34 7.57 9.83 -5.40
CA VAL A 34 7.03 10.73 -6.43
C VAL A 34 7.38 12.19 -6.14
N LEU A 35 7.37 12.62 -4.88
CA LEU A 35 7.82 13.97 -4.49
C LEU A 35 9.32 14.16 -4.74
N LEU A 36 10.14 13.13 -4.47
CA LEU A 36 11.58 13.21 -4.68
C LEU A 36 11.99 13.34 -6.15
N ILE A 37 11.16 12.88 -7.10
CA ILE A 37 11.38 13.09 -8.54
C ILE A 37 11.49 14.60 -8.86
N ASP A 38 10.67 15.42 -8.22
CA ASP A 38 10.71 16.89 -8.36
C ASP A 38 11.98 17.49 -7.74
N VAL A 39 12.39 17.02 -6.55
CA VAL A 39 13.64 17.45 -5.88
C VAL A 39 14.87 17.16 -6.73
N VAL A 40 14.90 16.01 -7.42
CA VAL A 40 16.03 15.61 -8.28
C VAL A 40 15.97 16.27 -9.67
N ASN A 41 14.99 17.16 -9.91
CA ASN A 41 14.78 17.85 -11.20
C ASN A 41 14.66 16.89 -12.40
N VAL A 42 14.11 15.69 -12.18
CA VAL A 42 13.81 14.75 -13.28
C VAL A 42 12.51 15.21 -13.97
N GLY A 43 12.59 16.30 -14.72
CA GLY A 43 11.42 16.92 -15.38
C GLY A 43 11.65 18.41 -15.68
N ARG A 44 12.24 18.72 -16.83
CA ARG A 44 12.62 20.09 -17.26
C ARG A 44 11.45 21.01 -17.66
N GLN A 45 10.35 21.00 -16.90
CA GLN A 45 9.34 22.05 -16.80
C GLN A 45 8.85 22.02 -15.34
N GLY A 46 9.09 23.09 -14.58
CA GLY A 46 8.96 23.05 -13.11
C GLY A 46 7.57 22.64 -12.61
N GLY A 47 7.55 21.79 -11.59
CA GLY A 47 6.36 21.44 -10.81
C GLY A 47 5.76 20.07 -11.12
N ILE A 48 4.75 19.72 -10.32
CA ILE A 48 4.11 18.40 -10.34
C ILE A 48 3.20 18.25 -11.56
N GLY A 49 3.64 17.46 -12.54
CA GLY A 49 2.90 17.17 -13.77
C GLY A 49 1.62 16.34 -13.55
N PRO A 50 0.68 16.30 -14.51
CA PRO A 50 -0.60 15.59 -14.35
C PRO A 50 -0.45 14.12 -13.94
N ALA A 51 0.53 13.42 -14.50
CA ALA A 51 0.83 12.03 -14.15
C ALA A 51 1.33 11.89 -12.69
N GLN A 52 2.19 12.78 -12.21
CA GLN A 52 2.64 12.78 -10.82
C GLN A 52 1.50 13.11 -9.86
N ARG A 53 0.58 14.02 -10.21
CA ARG A 53 -0.61 14.30 -9.39
C ARG A 53 -1.48 13.06 -9.22
N LEU A 54 -1.71 12.33 -10.31
CA LEU A 54 -2.46 11.07 -10.25
C LEU A 54 -1.71 10.03 -9.41
N ALA A 55 -0.40 9.89 -9.60
CA ALA A 55 0.42 8.98 -8.82
C ALA A 55 0.36 9.31 -7.32
N LEU A 56 0.49 10.59 -6.94
CA LEU A 56 0.35 11.04 -5.55
C LEU A 56 -1.03 10.71 -4.98
N ALA A 57 -2.10 10.97 -5.73
CA ALA A 57 -3.47 10.65 -5.30
C ALA A 57 -3.65 9.14 -5.08
N LEU A 58 -3.14 8.31 -6.00
CA LEU A 58 -3.19 6.86 -5.88
C LEU A 58 -2.38 6.36 -4.68
N MET A 59 -1.15 6.85 -4.51
CA MET A 59 -0.30 6.47 -3.37
C MET A 59 -0.90 6.88 -2.03
N ALA A 60 -1.50 8.07 -1.95
CA ALA A 60 -2.22 8.51 -0.75
C ALA A 60 -3.45 7.61 -0.48
N ALA A 61 -4.24 7.29 -1.50
CA ALA A 61 -5.38 6.38 -1.36
C ALA A 61 -4.94 4.98 -0.91
N THR A 62 -3.86 4.44 -1.51
CA THR A 62 -3.28 3.16 -1.11
C THR A 62 -2.82 3.17 0.36
N ALA A 63 -2.17 4.26 0.80
CA ALA A 63 -1.76 4.40 2.19
C ALA A 63 -2.96 4.41 3.15
N ILE A 64 -3.99 5.20 2.84
CA ILE A 64 -5.23 5.27 3.63
C ILE A 64 -5.90 3.90 3.69
N LEU A 65 -6.04 3.21 2.55
CA LEU A 65 -6.60 1.85 2.50
C LEU A 65 -5.81 0.89 3.39
N GLY A 66 -4.47 0.94 3.35
CA GLY A 66 -3.62 0.18 4.25
C GLY A 66 -3.90 0.47 5.72
N LEU A 67 -3.97 1.74 6.11
CA LEU A 67 -4.29 2.15 7.48
C LEU A 67 -5.68 1.65 7.92
N THR A 68 -6.69 1.64 7.04
CA THR A 68 -8.01 1.10 7.37
C THR A 68 -8.02 -0.42 7.59
N LEU A 69 -7.07 -1.14 6.99
CA LEU A 69 -6.93 -2.59 7.18
C LEU A 69 -6.17 -2.95 8.46
N ILE A 70 -5.25 -2.09 8.92
CA ILE A 70 -4.51 -2.31 10.16
C ILE A 70 -5.46 -2.41 11.37
N SER A 71 -6.53 -1.60 11.41
CA SER A 71 -7.52 -1.64 12.49
C SER A 71 -8.38 -2.92 12.52
N ARG A 72 -8.41 -3.68 11.42
CA ARG A 72 -9.19 -4.92 11.30
C ARG A 72 -8.49 -6.14 11.92
N GLY A 73 -7.28 -5.98 12.44
CA GLY A 73 -6.58 -6.98 13.25
C GLY A 73 -6.09 -8.20 12.46
N ASP A 74 -5.95 -9.32 13.17
CA ASP A 74 -5.29 -10.53 12.66
C ASP A 74 -6.22 -11.46 11.86
N ALA A 75 -7.43 -11.02 11.54
CA ALA A 75 -8.32 -11.79 10.68
C ALA A 75 -7.63 -12.06 9.33
N PRO A 76 -7.78 -13.27 8.75
CA PRO A 76 -7.20 -13.59 7.45
C PRO A 76 -7.70 -12.60 6.39
N ALA A 77 -6.80 -12.14 5.52
CA ALA A 77 -7.08 -11.17 4.45
C ALA A 77 -7.99 -11.76 3.37
#